data_AF-A0A6A6SUK6-F1
#
_entry.id   AF-A0A6A6SUK6-F1
#
_cell.length_a   1.000
_cell.length_b   1.000
_cell.length_c   1.000
_cell.angle_alpha   90.00
_cell.angle_beta   90.00
_cell.angle_gamma   90.00
#
_symmetry.space_group_name_H-M   'P 1'
#
loop_
_entity.id
_entity.type
_entity.pdbx_description
1 polymer ?
#
loop_
_entity_poly.entity_id
_entity_poly.type
_entity_poly.pdbx_seq_one_letter_code
_entity_poly.pdbx_strand_id
1 'polypeptide(L)' 'MAALRIQPQTQMQMQTRGMKVRSSVKKMCDGCKSVRRKKGKYVYIICSKNPKHKQR' A
#
# COMPACT_ATOMS: atom_id res chain seq x y z
N MET A 1 -14.62 -12.33 -43.79
CA MET A 1 -13.39 -11.61 -43.39
C MET A 1 -13.69 -10.77 -42.15
N ALA A 2 -14.12 -11.41 -41.07
CA ALA A 2 -14.55 -10.74 -39.84
C ALA A 2 -14.02 -11.56 -38.64
N ALA A 3 -13.75 -10.86 -37.54
CA ALA A 3 -13.02 -11.30 -36.34
C ALA A 3 -11.49 -11.23 -36.55
N LEU A 4 -10.72 -10.52 -35.72
CA LEU A 4 -10.76 -10.53 -34.25
C LEU A 4 -10.41 -9.16 -33.67
N ARG A 5 -11.36 -8.53 -32.97
CA ARG A 5 -11.08 -7.44 -32.04
C ARG A 5 -10.38 -8.04 -30.82
N ILE A 6 -9.06 -8.01 -30.80
CA ILE A 6 -8.27 -8.36 -29.61
C ILE A 6 -8.46 -7.23 -28.60
N GLN A 7 -9.18 -7.50 -27.51
CA GLN A 7 -9.22 -6.62 -26.34
C GLN A 7 -8.15 -7.10 -25.34
N PRO A 8 -7.08 -6.34 -25.05
CA PRO A 8 -6.20 -6.69 -23.95
C PRO A 8 -6.61 -5.96 -22.67
N GLN A 9 -6.92 -6.80 -21.69
CA GLN A 9 -6.61 -6.66 -20.26
C GLN A 9 -7.42 -5.63 -19.48
N THR A 10 -8.57 -6.11 -18.98
CA THR A 10 -9.24 -5.66 -17.76
C THR A 10 -8.23 -5.51 -16.62
N GLN A 11 -7.78 -4.28 -16.40
CA GLN A 11 -6.99 -3.93 -15.24
C GLN A 11 -7.89 -4.08 -14.00
N MET A 12 -7.78 -5.22 -13.32
CA MET A 12 -8.37 -5.42 -11.99
C MET A 12 -7.72 -4.41 -11.05
N GLN A 13 -8.39 -3.29 -10.81
CA GLN A 13 -7.99 -2.27 -9.86
C GLN A 13 -7.95 -2.92 -8.46
N MET A 14 -6.76 -3.33 -8.03
CA MET A 14 -6.54 -3.80 -6.66
C MET A 14 -6.97 -2.68 -5.72
N GLN A 15 -8.09 -2.89 -5.03
CA GLN A 15 -8.58 -2.03 -3.96
C GLN A 15 -7.39 -1.66 -3.05
N THR A 16 -6.96 -0.40 -3.08
CA THR A 16 -5.99 0.12 -2.12
C THR A 16 -6.66 0.14 -0.75
N ARG A 17 -6.68 -1.03 -0.11
CA ARG A 17 -7.09 -1.18 1.29
C ARG A 17 -6.29 -0.17 2.09
N GLY A 18 -6.98 0.64 2.89
CA GLY A 18 -6.41 1.73 3.68
C GLY A 18 -5.37 1.28 4.72
N MET A 19 -5.11 2.15 5.70
CA MET A 19 -4.10 1.93 6.74
C MET A 19 -4.33 0.62 7.51
N LYS A 20 -3.31 -0.25 7.57
CA LYS A 20 -3.42 -1.53 8.30
C LYS A 20 -2.95 -1.36 9.75
N VAL A 21 -3.85 -1.51 10.72
CA VAL A 21 -3.49 -1.41 12.15
C VAL A 21 -2.93 -2.75 12.63
N ARG A 22 -1.72 -2.77 13.18
CA ARG A 22 -1.08 -3.95 13.78
C ARG A 22 -0.48 -3.58 15.13
N SER A 23 -0.37 -4.55 16.03
CA SER A 23 0.29 -4.34 17.33
C SER A 23 1.80 -4.12 17.20
N SER A 24 2.44 -4.75 16.21
CA SER A 24 3.86 -4.57 15.89
C SER A 24 4.02 -3.95 14.51
N VAL A 25 4.77 -2.85 14.44
CA VAL A 25 4.97 -2.07 13.22
C VAL A 25 6.45 -2.16 12.80
N LYS A 26 6.72 -2.73 11.63
CA LYS A 26 8.08 -2.94 11.09
C LYS A 26 8.20 -2.38 9.67
N LYS A 27 9.40 -1.93 9.29
CA LYS A 27 9.73 -1.56 7.90
C LYS A 27 9.84 -2.85 7.07
N MET A 28 9.15 -2.89 5.94
CA MET A 28 9.17 -4.06 5.03
C MET A 28 9.96 -3.79 3.74
N CYS A 29 10.42 -2.56 3.55
CA CYS A 29 11.03 -2.08 2.31
C CYS A 29 11.96 -0.89 2.59
N ASP A 30 12.88 -0.59 1.68
CA ASP A 30 13.81 0.55 1.83
C ASP A 30 13.11 1.90 1.74
N GLY A 31 12.00 1.96 1.02
CA GLY A 31 11.16 3.16 0.90
C GLY A 31 10.22 3.39 2.08
N CYS A 32 10.25 2.53 3.11
CA CYS A 32 9.35 2.56 4.25
C CYS A 32 9.98 3.43 5.37
N LYS A 33 9.28 4.48 5.80
CA LYS A 33 9.76 5.38 6.87
C LYS A 33 8.93 5.18 8.15
N SER A 34 9.60 5.12 9.29
CA SER A 34 8.98 5.10 10.62
C SER A 34 8.76 6.53 11.12
N VAL A 35 7.51 6.89 11.38
CA VAL A 35 7.12 8.22 11.86
C VAL A 35 6.34 8.08 13.16
N ARG A 36 6.78 8.79 14.21
CA ARG A 36 6.04 8.90 15.46
C ARG A 36 5.09 10.08 15.39
N ARG A 37 3.81 9.89 15.70
CA ARG A 37 2.79 10.96 15.73
C ARG A 37 2.06 10.98 17.07
N LYS A 38 1.21 12.00 17.30
CA LYS A 38 0.46 12.19 18.56
C LYS A 38 1.38 12.17 19.80
N LYS A 39 2.39 13.03 19.80
CA LYS A 39 3.38 13.17 20.89
C LYS A 39 4.11 11.87 21.24
N GLY A 40 4.36 11.01 20.25
CA GLY A 40 5.09 9.74 20.44
C GLY A 40 4.25 8.55 20.86
N LYS A 41 2.92 8.71 21.04
CA LYS A 41 2.01 7.63 21.46
C LYS A 41 1.86 6.52 20.41
N TYR A 42 1.99 6.84 19.12
CA TYR A 42 1.80 5.87 18.04
C TYR A 42 2.93 5.93 17.01
N VAL A 43 3.34 4.75 16.55
CA VAL A 43 4.35 4.57 15.50
C VAL A 43 3.64 4.21 14.21
N TYR A 44 3.91 4.95 13.15
CA TYR A 44 3.35 4.71 11.84
C TYR A 44 4.45 4.33 10.87
N ILE A 45 4.15 3.42 9.94
CA ILE A 45 4.98 3.17 8.76
C ILE A 45 4.28 3.80 7.56
N ILE A 46 4.97 4.75 6.95
CA ILE A 46 4.57 5.36 5.68
C ILE A 46 5.47 4.82 4.57
N CYS A 47 4.90 4.61 3.39
CA CYS A 47 5.65 4.23 2.22
C CYS A 47 5.06 4.96 1.01
N SER A 48 5.93 5.59 0.21
CA SER A 48 5.53 6.29 -1.01
C SER A 48 5.48 5.36 -2.22
N LYS A 49 6.32 4.30 -2.23
CA LYS A 49 6.42 3.35 -3.33
C LYS A 49 5.20 2.42 -3.39
N ASN A 50 4.80 1.87 -2.24
CA ASN A 50 3.73 0.88 -2.15
C ASN A 50 2.72 1.22 -1.05
N PRO A 51 1.43 1.46 -1.37
CA PRO A 51 0.40 1.79 -0.38
C PRO A 51 0.07 0.61 0.55
N LYS A 52 0.34 -0.64 0.13
CA LYS A 52 0.14 -1.85 0.94
C LYS A 52 1.00 -1.89 2.21
N HIS A 53 2.08 -1.10 2.27
CA HIS A 53 3.01 -1.10 3.40
C HIS A 53 2.58 -0.15 4.53
N LYS A 54 1.56 0.68 4.30
CA LYS A 54 1.06 1.68 5.25
C LYS A 54 0.47 1.00 6.49
N GLN A 55 1.09 1.21 7.65
CA GLN A 55 0.72 0.55 8.91
C GLN A 55 0.68 1.51 10.12
N ARG A 56 -0.24 1.26 11.04
CA ARG A 56 -0.37 1.92 12.35
C ARG A 56 -0.10 0.92 13.47
#